data_AF-A0A7S4W6E0-F1
#
_entry.id   AF-A0A7S4W6E0-F1
#
_cell.length_a   1.000
_cell.length_b   1.000
_cell.length_c   1.000
_cell.angle_alpha   90.00
_cell.angle_beta   90.00
_cell.angle_gamma   90.00
#
_symmetry.space_group_name_H-M   'P 1'
#
loop_
_entity.id
_entity.type
_entity.pdbx_description
1 polymer ?
#
loop_
_entity_poly.entity_id
_entity_poly.type
_entity_poly.pdbx_seq_one_letter_code
_entity_poly.pdbx_strand_id
1 'polypeptide(L)'
;MKISAVLPTIIISTNLLSFTTFAFIPSFIAPRSSPIRHYRYLPNQHDDQRCQTKYTAKKATTSLFSSISLPHLSESDMNELSTKGYVIIPDYIDSTLINKLRLDISNLRSTNKFNVAKIGQDATNTLNTNIRVAETCFLGRDKLSEQQDEGRNVLYDVLDTLRNDLSSNSEKLQSFVLDNKLSELLYAYYPQGGFYRRHRDAIPGSASVLRCFSLLLYLNDGWTEEDGGQLRMHM
;
A
#
# COMPACT_ATOMS: atom_id res chain seq x y z
N MET A 1 -3.49 -10.71 17.29
CA MET A 1 -2.02 -10.55 17.22
C MET A 1 -1.68 -9.12 16.79
N LYS A 2 -0.64 -8.49 17.34
CA LYS A 2 -0.08 -7.23 16.79
C LYS A 2 1.09 -7.60 15.89
N ILE A 3 1.18 -6.97 14.72
CA ILE A 3 2.29 -7.13 13.78
C ILE A 3 3.07 -5.82 13.73
N SER A 4 4.31 -5.91 14.19
CA SER A 4 5.34 -4.88 14.11
C SER A 4 6.16 -5.16 12.84
N ALA A 5 6.15 -4.26 11.85
CA ALA A 5 6.90 -4.45 10.60
C ALA A 5 8.11 -3.50 10.57
N VAL A 6 9.29 -4.05 10.89
CA VAL A 6 10.60 -3.36 10.89
C VAL A 6 11.31 -3.49 9.54
N LEU A 7 10.94 -4.50 8.75
CA LEU A 7 11.48 -4.81 7.43
C LEU A 7 10.38 -4.68 6.36
N PRO A 8 10.71 -4.54 5.07
CA PRO A 8 9.75 -4.59 3.97
C PRO A 8 9.00 -5.92 3.96
N THR A 9 7.93 -5.93 4.72
CA THR A 9 7.17 -7.11 5.07
C THR A 9 5.91 -7.08 4.24
N ILE A 10 5.63 -8.19 3.60
CA ILE A 10 4.33 -8.43 3.00
C ILE A 10 3.51 -9.28 3.96
N ILE A 11 2.27 -8.85 4.21
CA ILE A 11 1.28 -9.63 4.95
C ILE A 11 0.20 -10.01 3.94
N ILE A 12 -0.06 -11.30 3.85
CA ILE A 12 -1.15 -11.85 3.05
C ILE A 12 -2.12 -12.50 4.02
N SER A 13 -3.40 -12.25 3.83
CA SER A 13 -4.46 -12.80 4.68
C SER A 13 -5.69 -13.14 3.87
N THR A 14 -6.40 -14.20 4.27
CA THR A 14 -7.68 -14.56 3.67
C THR A 14 -8.79 -13.62 4.14
N ASN A 15 -9.90 -13.63 3.41
CA ASN A 15 -11.04 -12.75 3.65
C ASN A 15 -11.75 -12.92 5.00
N LEU A 16 -11.39 -13.90 5.83
CA LEU A 16 -12.02 -14.16 7.13
C LEU A 16 -11.50 -13.25 8.24
N LEU A 17 -10.37 -12.58 8.03
CA LEU A 17 -9.70 -11.82 9.06
C LEU A 17 -10.15 -10.36 9.12
N SER A 18 -10.11 -9.78 10.33
CA SER A 18 -10.37 -8.35 10.56
C SER A 18 -9.14 -7.63 11.08
N PHE A 19 -8.94 -6.40 10.62
CA PHE A 19 -7.71 -5.61 10.75
C PHE A 19 -7.95 -4.32 11.51
N THR A 20 -6.95 -3.80 12.19
CA THR A 20 -6.97 -2.44 12.79
C THR A 20 -5.56 -1.86 12.75
N THR A 21 -5.39 -0.62 12.32
CA THR A 21 -4.08 0.05 12.28
C THR A 21 -4.14 1.34 13.10
N PHE A 22 -3.14 1.59 13.95
CA PHE A 22 -3.08 2.79 14.79
C PHE A 22 -1.68 3.41 14.76
N ALA A 23 -1.49 4.65 14.29
CA ALA A 23 -0.27 5.42 14.61
C ALA A 23 -0.34 5.90 16.06
N PHE A 24 0.69 5.63 16.88
CA PHE A 24 0.70 6.01 18.30
C PHE A 24 1.23 7.43 18.49
N ILE A 25 0.90 8.06 19.63
CA ILE A 25 1.50 9.30 20.11
C ILE A 25 2.35 8.92 21.33
N PRO A 26 3.68 8.97 21.31
CA PRO A 26 4.44 8.84 22.54
C PRO A 26 4.05 10.01 23.45
N SER A 27 3.48 9.68 24.61
CA SER A 27 3.06 10.64 25.61
C SER A 27 4.31 11.17 26.33
N PHE A 28 5.08 12.04 25.69
CA PHE A 28 6.04 12.88 26.40
C PHE A 28 5.33 14.12 26.91
N ILE A 29 5.49 14.35 28.21
CA ILE A 29 4.99 15.50 28.96
C ILE A 29 5.28 16.80 28.17
N ALA A 30 4.22 17.48 27.77
CA ALA A 30 4.33 18.78 27.10
C ALA A 30 4.94 19.83 28.05
N PRO A 31 5.89 20.67 27.60
CA PRO A 31 5.86 22.06 27.99
C PRO A 31 4.86 22.80 27.09
N ARG A 32 4.01 23.61 27.72
CA ARG A 32 2.94 24.38 27.11
C ARG A 32 3.43 25.27 25.94
N SER A 33 2.45 25.54 25.06
CA SER A 33 2.32 26.67 24.12
C SER A 33 2.71 26.44 22.65
N SER A 34 1.69 26.16 21.82
CA SER A 34 1.27 26.98 20.67
C SER A 34 0.09 26.32 19.93
N PRO A 35 -0.83 27.08 19.32
CA PRO A 35 -2.19 26.63 19.08
C PRO A 35 -2.30 25.69 17.87
N ILE A 36 -3.23 24.75 18.02
CA ILE A 36 -3.82 23.92 16.97
C ILE A 36 -4.10 24.78 15.73
N ARG A 37 -3.32 24.63 14.66
CA ARG A 37 -3.67 25.17 13.35
C ARG A 37 -4.79 24.32 12.78
N HIS A 38 -5.98 24.89 12.71
CA HIS A 38 -7.02 24.42 11.81
C HIS A 38 -6.45 24.26 10.40
N TYR A 39 -6.55 23.06 9.84
CA TYR A 39 -6.21 22.79 8.44
C TYR A 39 -7.22 23.52 7.54
N ARG A 40 -6.85 24.71 7.05
CA ARG A 40 -7.56 25.42 5.99
C ARG A 40 -7.02 24.96 4.63
N TYR A 41 -7.94 24.47 3.80
CA TYR A 41 -7.79 24.30 2.36
C TYR A 41 -7.48 25.66 1.71
N LEU A 42 -6.42 25.73 0.90
CA LEU A 42 -6.09 26.88 0.06
C LEU A 42 -5.93 26.40 -1.39
N PRO A 43 -6.78 26.83 -2.33
CA PRO A 43 -6.54 26.63 -3.75
C PRO A 43 -5.75 27.82 -4.31
N ASN A 44 -4.74 27.58 -5.16
CA ASN A 44 -4.13 28.60 -6.03
C ASN A 44 -3.83 27.94 -7.37
N GLN A 45 -4.41 28.40 -8.48
CA GLN A 45 -4.10 29.59 -9.29
C GLN A 45 -2.85 29.40 -10.15
N HIS A 46 -3.09 29.45 -11.45
CA HIS A 46 -2.16 29.29 -12.56
C HIS A 46 -1.02 30.32 -12.51
N ASP A 47 0.18 29.92 -12.97
CA ASP A 47 0.99 30.80 -13.80
C ASP A 47 1.87 29.99 -14.76
N ASP A 48 1.83 30.43 -16.01
CA ASP A 48 2.59 29.95 -17.16
C ASP A 48 4.06 30.35 -17.06
N GLN A 49 4.99 29.45 -17.43
CA GLN A 49 6.14 29.84 -18.26
C GLN A 49 6.89 28.64 -18.87
N ARG A 50 6.92 28.65 -20.21
CA ARG A 50 7.71 27.81 -21.12
C ARG A 50 9.22 27.96 -20.88
N CYS A 51 9.95 26.85 -20.93
CA CYS A 51 11.36 26.84 -21.28
C CYS A 51 11.66 25.69 -22.26
N GLN A 52 12.23 26.02 -23.42
CA GLN A 52 12.50 25.11 -24.54
C GLN A 52 13.85 24.39 -24.37
N THR A 53 13.84 23.06 -24.49
CA THR A 53 15.02 22.20 -24.41
C THR A 53 15.65 21.98 -25.80
N LYS A 54 16.97 22.15 -25.93
CA LYS A 54 17.75 21.67 -27.08
C LYS A 54 18.34 20.29 -26.74
N TYR A 55 17.85 19.25 -27.40
CA TYR A 55 18.38 17.88 -27.29
C TYR A 55 19.63 17.72 -28.16
N THR A 56 20.71 17.19 -27.58
CA THR A 56 21.83 16.57 -28.31
C THR A 56 21.98 15.13 -27.84
N ALA A 57 21.95 14.20 -28.79
CA ALA A 57 22.04 12.76 -28.56
C ALA A 57 23.43 12.37 -28.02
N LYS A 58 23.45 11.55 -26.96
CA LYS A 58 24.66 10.80 -26.56
C LYS A 58 24.37 9.31 -26.48
N LYS A 59 25.37 8.57 -26.96
CA LYS A 59 25.42 7.17 -27.36
C LYS A 59 24.95 6.18 -26.31
N ALA A 60 24.37 5.10 -26.82
CA ALA A 60 23.99 3.88 -26.12
C ALA A 60 25.17 3.33 -25.30
N THR A 61 24.92 3.15 -24.01
CA THR A 61 25.77 2.34 -23.12
C THR A 61 25.01 1.05 -22.87
N THR A 62 25.57 -0.07 -23.34
CA THR A 62 25.03 -1.42 -23.18
C THR A 62 24.97 -1.76 -21.69
N SER A 63 23.76 -1.68 -21.13
CA SER A 63 23.46 -2.01 -19.74
C SER A 63 23.39 -3.53 -19.58
N LEU A 64 24.29 -4.08 -18.76
CA LEU A 64 24.19 -5.44 -18.20
C LEU A 64 22.98 -5.47 -17.26
N PHE A 65 21.78 -5.71 -17.80
CA PHE A 65 20.62 -6.01 -16.97
C PHE A 65 20.77 -7.44 -16.45
N SER A 66 21.12 -7.57 -15.17
CA SER A 66 20.79 -8.78 -14.41
C SER A 66 19.29 -9.00 -14.54
N SER A 67 18.87 -10.16 -15.03
CA SER A 67 17.46 -10.56 -15.02
C SER A 67 16.93 -10.43 -13.59
N ILE A 68 16.05 -9.46 -13.35
CA ILE A 68 15.39 -9.29 -12.06
C ILE A 68 14.52 -10.53 -11.86
N SER A 69 14.90 -11.41 -10.93
CA SER A 69 14.04 -12.51 -10.51
C SER A 69 12.93 -11.93 -9.64
N LEU A 70 11.69 -12.09 -10.06
CA LEU A 70 10.54 -11.70 -9.24
C LEU A 70 10.38 -12.67 -8.06
N PRO A 71 9.93 -12.19 -6.88
CA PRO A 71 9.72 -13.03 -5.72
C PRO A 71 8.48 -13.92 -5.91
N HIS A 72 8.53 -15.11 -5.31
CA HIS A 72 7.45 -16.09 -5.30
C HIS A 72 7.16 -16.51 -3.85
N LEU A 73 5.93 -16.96 -3.62
CA LEU A 73 5.57 -17.62 -2.37
C LEU A 73 6.17 -19.03 -2.31
N SER A 74 6.83 -19.35 -1.20
CA SER A 74 7.34 -20.70 -0.96
C SER A 74 6.20 -21.66 -0.58
N GLU A 75 6.46 -22.97 -0.64
CA GLU A 75 5.52 -23.97 -0.16
C GLU A 75 5.20 -23.80 1.34
N SER A 76 6.18 -23.36 2.13
CA SER A 76 6.00 -23.05 3.55
C SER A 76 5.03 -21.88 3.74
N ASP A 77 5.17 -20.82 2.94
CA ASP A 77 4.27 -19.66 3.01
C ASP A 77 2.83 -20.06 2.68
N MET A 78 2.66 -20.92 1.66
CA MET A 78 1.36 -21.47 1.28
C MET A 78 0.74 -22.35 2.37
N ASN A 79 1.54 -23.21 3.00
CA ASN A 79 1.10 -24.02 4.13
C ASN A 79 0.63 -23.14 5.29
N GLU A 80 1.43 -22.13 5.64
CA GLU A 80 1.09 -21.18 6.70
C GLU A 80 -0.20 -20.42 6.38
N LEU A 81 -0.32 -19.88 5.17
CA LEU A 81 -1.54 -19.18 4.74
C LEU A 81 -2.78 -20.09 4.79
N SER A 82 -2.67 -21.35 4.33
CA SER A 82 -3.80 -22.30 4.36
C SER A 82 -4.22 -22.69 5.77
N THR A 83 -3.28 -22.75 6.72
CA THR A 83 -3.53 -23.25 8.08
C THR A 83 -3.91 -22.14 9.06
N LYS A 84 -3.23 -20.99 8.97
CA LYS A 84 -3.45 -19.84 9.87
C LYS A 84 -4.42 -18.81 9.30
N GLY A 85 -4.66 -18.82 7.99
CA GLY A 85 -5.42 -17.79 7.28
C GLY A 85 -4.63 -16.50 7.02
N TYR A 86 -3.35 -16.45 7.39
CA TYR A 86 -2.43 -15.37 7.05
C TYR A 86 -0.98 -15.87 7.01
N VAL A 87 -0.11 -15.11 6.35
CA VAL A 87 1.35 -15.30 6.36
C VAL A 87 2.04 -13.93 6.36
N ILE A 88 3.21 -13.86 7.00
CA ILE A 88 4.04 -12.66 7.12
C ILE A 88 5.41 -13.00 6.53
N ILE A 89 5.80 -12.32 5.46
CA ILE A 89 7.06 -12.61 4.75
C ILE A 89 7.93 -11.36 4.79
N PRO A 90 9.02 -11.35 5.58
CA PRO A 90 9.98 -10.26 5.58
C PRO A 90 10.79 -10.25 4.28
N ASP A 91 11.30 -9.09 3.91
CA ASP A 91 12.21 -8.91 2.76
C ASP A 91 11.67 -9.47 1.44
N TYR A 92 10.34 -9.41 1.27
CA TYR A 92 9.66 -9.97 0.09
C TYR A 92 10.04 -9.27 -1.21
N ILE A 93 10.35 -7.98 -1.14
CA ILE A 93 10.93 -7.20 -2.23
C ILE A 93 12.24 -6.58 -1.78
N ASP A 94 13.15 -6.36 -2.72
CA ASP A 94 14.46 -5.81 -2.42
C ASP A 94 14.41 -4.31 -2.06
N SER A 95 15.45 -3.86 -1.34
CA SER A 95 15.63 -2.47 -0.89
C SER A 95 15.66 -1.46 -2.03
N THR A 96 16.09 -1.86 -3.23
CA THR A 96 16.09 -0.97 -4.41
C THR A 96 14.67 -0.67 -4.85
N LEU A 97 13.80 -1.68 -4.93
CA LEU A 97 12.38 -1.49 -5.25
C LEU A 97 11.68 -0.66 -4.18
N ILE A 98 11.93 -0.92 -2.89
CA ILE A 98 11.34 -0.15 -1.79
C ILE A 98 11.71 1.33 -1.89
N ASN A 99 12.97 1.63 -2.15
CA ASN A 99 13.43 3.02 -2.30
C ASN A 99 12.78 3.71 -3.50
N LYS A 100 12.60 3.01 -4.63
CA LYS A 100 11.85 3.54 -5.78
C LYS A 100 10.40 3.84 -5.40
N LEU A 101 9.70 2.91 -4.74
CA LEU A 101 8.31 3.12 -4.33
C LEU A 101 8.15 4.26 -3.30
N ARG A 102 9.11 4.44 -2.38
CA ARG A 102 9.13 5.57 -1.43
C ARG A 102 9.30 6.91 -2.13
N LEU A 103 10.19 6.97 -3.13
CA LEU A 103 10.36 8.17 -3.96
C LEU A 103 9.09 8.46 -4.76
N ASP A 104 8.48 7.44 -5.34
CA ASP A 104 7.23 7.57 -6.08
C ASP A 104 6.08 8.09 -5.21
N ILE A 105 5.90 7.56 -3.99
CA ILE A 105 4.93 8.09 -3.02
C ILE A 105 5.19 9.58 -2.76
N SER A 106 6.45 9.98 -2.57
CA SER A 106 6.80 11.38 -2.33
C SER A 106 6.42 12.27 -3.52
N ASN A 107 6.72 11.82 -4.74
CA ASN A 107 6.39 12.52 -5.97
C ASN A 107 4.86 12.64 -6.17
N LEU A 108 4.12 11.54 -6.02
CA LEU A 108 2.66 11.53 -6.13
C LEU A 108 1.97 12.42 -5.08
N ARG A 109 2.51 12.49 -3.87
CA ARG A 109 2.00 13.40 -2.84
C ARG A 109 2.29 14.86 -3.18
N SER A 110 3.50 15.18 -3.63
CA SER A 110 3.87 16.55 -4.05
C SER A 110 3.05 17.06 -5.24
N THR A 111 2.52 16.13 -6.06
CA THR A 111 1.69 16.41 -7.24
C THR A 111 0.19 16.21 -6.99
N ASN A 112 -0.23 16.16 -5.72
CA ASN A 112 -1.63 16.06 -5.28
C ASN A 112 -2.41 14.87 -5.87
N LYS A 113 -1.75 13.72 -6.08
CA LYS A 113 -2.40 12.49 -6.56
C LYS A 113 -3.01 11.64 -5.44
N PHE A 114 -2.72 11.97 -4.19
CA PHE A 114 -3.36 11.38 -3.02
C PHE A 114 -4.67 12.08 -2.70
N ASN A 115 -5.67 11.30 -2.28
CA ASN A 115 -6.97 11.78 -1.84
C ASN A 115 -7.22 11.36 -0.39
N VAL A 116 -7.98 12.15 0.36
CA VAL A 116 -8.42 11.74 1.71
C VAL A 116 -9.20 10.43 1.62
N ALA A 117 -8.78 9.45 2.43
CA ALA A 117 -9.39 8.14 2.45
C ALA A 117 -10.82 8.21 2.98
N LYS A 118 -11.72 7.51 2.30
CA LYS A 118 -13.12 7.36 2.68
C LYS A 118 -13.41 5.90 3.07
N ILE A 119 -14.61 5.65 3.58
CA ILE A 119 -15.12 4.31 3.90
C ILE A 119 -16.38 4.02 3.09
N GLY A 120 -16.72 2.73 2.94
CA GLY A 120 -17.83 2.30 2.08
C GLY A 120 -17.42 2.20 0.61
N GLN A 121 -18.37 1.80 -0.23
CA GLN A 121 -18.16 1.56 -1.66
C GLN A 121 -19.27 2.21 -2.49
N ASP A 122 -18.92 2.67 -3.69
CA ASP A 122 -19.81 3.32 -4.65
C ASP A 122 -20.70 4.40 -4.01
N ALA A 123 -22.02 4.21 -4.01
CA ALA A 123 -22.99 5.15 -3.45
C ALA A 123 -22.89 5.32 -1.92
N THR A 124 -22.24 4.38 -1.21
CA THR A 124 -22.05 4.44 0.24
C THR A 124 -20.74 5.10 0.66
N ASN A 125 -19.94 5.55 -0.32
CA ASN A 125 -18.62 6.08 -0.10
C ASN A 125 -18.67 7.44 0.63
N THR A 126 -18.23 7.46 1.89
CA THR A 126 -18.36 8.62 2.78
C THR A 126 -17.08 8.89 3.56
N LEU A 127 -16.82 10.18 3.82
CA LEU A 127 -15.74 10.59 4.70
C LEU A 127 -16.17 10.38 6.15
N ASN A 128 -15.47 9.49 6.85
CA ASN A 128 -15.68 9.27 8.29
C ASN A 128 -14.35 9.20 9.03
N THR A 129 -13.89 10.35 9.50
CA THR A 129 -12.62 10.51 10.24
C THR A 129 -12.65 9.89 11.63
N ASN A 130 -13.82 9.48 12.14
CA ASN A 130 -13.88 8.68 13.36
C ASN A 130 -13.50 7.22 13.11
N ILE A 131 -13.54 6.76 11.85
CA ILE A 131 -13.24 5.37 11.47
C ILE A 131 -11.88 5.26 10.80
N ARG A 132 -11.57 6.14 9.84
CA ARG A 132 -10.32 6.12 9.08
C ARG A 132 -9.78 7.53 8.88
N VAL A 133 -8.50 7.72 9.21
CA VAL A 133 -7.74 8.93 8.96
C VAL A 133 -6.49 8.54 8.20
N ALA A 134 -6.55 8.69 6.87
CA ALA A 134 -5.48 8.36 5.95
C ALA A 134 -5.65 9.13 4.64
N GLU A 135 -4.62 9.12 3.81
CA GLU A 135 -4.67 9.50 2.41
C GLU A 135 -4.41 8.24 1.56
N THR A 136 -5.05 8.14 0.39
CA THR A 136 -4.88 7.01 -0.53
C THR A 136 -4.65 7.47 -1.96
N CYS A 137 -3.84 6.72 -2.70
CA CYS A 137 -3.66 6.87 -4.14
C CYS A 137 -3.86 5.51 -4.80
N PHE A 138 -4.89 5.36 -5.63
CA PHE A 138 -5.17 4.10 -6.32
C PHE A 138 -4.18 3.87 -7.44
N LEU A 139 -3.68 2.64 -7.53
CA LEU A 139 -2.69 2.20 -8.49
C LEU A 139 -3.31 1.22 -9.48
N GLY A 140 -2.67 1.08 -10.62
CA GLY A 140 -3.10 0.23 -11.72
C GLY A 140 -2.28 0.53 -12.95
N ARG A 141 -2.13 -0.44 -13.84
CA ARG A 141 -1.42 -0.26 -15.13
C ARG A 141 -2.11 0.77 -16.04
N ASP A 142 -3.41 0.97 -15.84
CA ASP A 142 -4.28 1.93 -16.52
C ASP A 142 -4.48 3.24 -15.71
N LYS A 143 -3.89 3.36 -14.51
CA LYS A 143 -3.97 4.54 -13.66
C LYS A 143 -2.67 5.33 -13.70
N LEU A 144 -2.75 6.62 -13.36
CA LEU A 144 -1.58 7.52 -13.27
C LEU A 144 -0.77 7.58 -14.58
N SER A 145 -1.44 7.55 -15.73
CA SER A 145 -0.79 7.51 -17.06
C SER A 145 0.15 8.68 -17.33
N GLU A 146 -0.12 9.85 -16.74
CA GLU A 146 0.71 11.05 -16.83
C GLU A 146 1.91 11.07 -15.87
N GLN A 147 1.99 10.14 -14.92
CA GLN A 147 3.01 10.08 -13.88
C GLN A 147 3.65 8.69 -13.83
N GLN A 148 4.08 8.15 -14.96
CA GLN A 148 4.68 6.80 -15.02
C GLN A 148 5.90 6.68 -14.10
N ASP A 149 6.08 5.49 -13.52
CA ASP A 149 7.18 5.19 -12.59
C ASP A 149 7.62 3.73 -12.76
N GLU A 150 8.92 3.52 -12.89
CA GLU A 150 9.51 2.20 -13.10
C GLU A 150 9.39 1.30 -11.87
N GLY A 151 9.45 1.88 -10.66
CA GLY A 151 9.22 1.12 -9.42
C GLY A 151 7.83 0.52 -9.38
N ARG A 152 6.80 1.30 -9.73
CA ARG A 152 5.43 0.77 -9.83
C ARG A 152 5.27 -0.29 -10.90
N ASN A 153 5.92 -0.16 -12.06
CA ASN A 153 5.87 -1.19 -13.10
C ASN A 153 6.40 -2.53 -12.58
N VAL A 154 7.56 -2.51 -11.90
CA VAL A 154 8.12 -3.72 -11.27
C VAL A 154 7.20 -4.24 -10.16
N LEU A 155 6.60 -3.36 -9.34
CA LEU A 155 5.63 -3.78 -8.32
C LEU A 155 4.42 -4.49 -8.96
N TYR A 156 3.91 -4.01 -10.10
CA TYR A 156 2.82 -4.70 -10.80
C TYR A 156 3.22 -6.10 -11.25
N ASP A 157 4.44 -6.28 -11.74
CA ASP A 157 4.95 -7.60 -12.12
C ASP A 157 5.09 -8.52 -10.87
N VAL A 158 5.58 -8.00 -9.75
CA VAL A 158 5.63 -8.72 -8.46
C VAL A 158 4.23 -9.19 -8.03
N LEU A 159 3.23 -8.32 -8.15
CA LEU A 159 1.84 -8.64 -7.78
C LEU A 159 1.18 -9.62 -8.75
N ASP A 160 1.53 -9.56 -10.04
CA ASP A 160 1.11 -10.55 -11.03
C ASP A 160 1.66 -11.94 -10.68
N THR A 161 2.95 -12.02 -10.31
CA THR A 161 3.56 -13.26 -9.82
C THR A 161 2.86 -13.79 -8.57
N LEU A 162 2.66 -12.93 -7.56
CA LEU A 162 1.97 -13.30 -6.34
C LEU A 162 0.55 -13.82 -6.59
N ARG A 163 -0.21 -13.16 -7.47
CA ARG A 163 -1.55 -13.60 -7.86
C ARG A 163 -1.50 -14.98 -8.51
N ASN A 164 -0.52 -15.23 -9.38
CA ASN A 164 -0.37 -16.51 -10.05
C ASN A 164 -0.06 -17.61 -9.03
N ASP A 165 0.85 -17.37 -8.08
CA ASP A 165 1.15 -18.33 -7.02
C ASP A 165 -0.11 -18.69 -6.20
N LEU A 166 -0.89 -17.67 -5.79
CA LEU A 166 -2.15 -17.88 -5.05
C LEU A 166 -3.20 -18.63 -5.90
N SER A 167 -3.30 -18.29 -7.19
CA SER A 167 -4.27 -18.91 -8.11
C SER A 167 -3.93 -20.36 -8.40
N SER A 168 -2.65 -20.69 -8.58
CA SER A 168 -2.18 -22.07 -8.77
C SER A 168 -2.36 -22.93 -7.52
N ASN A 169 -2.58 -22.32 -6.35
CA ASN A 169 -2.82 -23.00 -5.07
C ASN A 169 -4.26 -22.81 -4.57
N SER A 170 -5.20 -22.44 -5.44
CA SER A 170 -6.57 -22.07 -5.04
C SER A 170 -7.31 -23.19 -4.30
N GLU A 171 -7.13 -24.46 -4.71
CA GLU A 171 -7.74 -25.62 -4.03
C GLU A 171 -7.25 -25.76 -2.59
N LYS A 172 -5.93 -25.69 -2.37
CA LYS A 172 -5.31 -25.75 -1.05
C LYS A 172 -5.77 -24.61 -0.14
N LEU A 173 -5.96 -23.43 -0.73
CA LEU A 173 -6.40 -22.23 -0.02
C LEU A 173 -7.92 -22.13 0.13
N GLN A 174 -8.69 -23.10 -0.40
CA GLN A 174 -10.15 -23.07 -0.45
C GLN A 174 -10.68 -21.74 -1.05
N SER A 175 -9.99 -21.27 -2.08
CA SER A 175 -10.24 -20.01 -2.77
C SER A 175 -10.55 -20.25 -4.25
N PHE A 176 -10.94 -19.18 -4.95
CA PHE A 176 -11.10 -19.17 -6.39
C PHE A 176 -9.79 -18.78 -7.10
N VAL A 177 -9.70 -19.15 -8.37
CA VAL A 177 -8.71 -18.59 -9.29
C VAL A 177 -8.95 -17.09 -9.40
N LEU A 178 -7.89 -16.29 -9.21
CA LEU A 178 -8.01 -14.84 -9.12
C LEU A 178 -7.99 -14.19 -10.51
N ASP A 179 -8.93 -13.28 -10.76
CA ASP A 179 -8.96 -12.48 -11.98
C ASP A 179 -8.01 -11.28 -11.86
N ASN A 180 -7.18 -11.07 -12.90
CA ASN A 180 -6.28 -9.91 -12.96
C ASN A 180 -7.02 -8.57 -12.98
N LYS A 181 -8.25 -8.52 -13.51
CA LYS A 181 -9.04 -7.28 -13.63
C LYS A 181 -9.71 -6.88 -12.33
N LEU A 182 -9.79 -7.78 -11.36
CA LEU A 182 -10.47 -7.58 -10.08
C LEU A 182 -9.50 -7.26 -8.94
N SER A 183 -8.19 -7.18 -9.23
CA SER A 183 -7.18 -6.79 -8.24
C SER A 183 -7.24 -5.28 -8.01
N GLU A 184 -7.40 -4.87 -6.76
CA GLU A 184 -7.39 -3.46 -6.35
C GLU A 184 -6.09 -3.17 -5.59
N LEU A 185 -5.36 -2.14 -6.03
CA LEU A 185 -4.12 -1.72 -5.39
C LEU A 185 -4.16 -0.22 -5.06
N LEU A 186 -3.60 0.16 -3.92
CA LEU A 186 -3.43 1.54 -3.54
C LEU A 186 -2.18 1.73 -2.69
N TYR A 187 -1.60 2.93 -2.76
CA TYR A 187 -0.80 3.45 -1.65
C TYR A 187 -1.73 3.98 -0.56
N ALA A 188 -1.42 3.65 0.69
CA ALA A 188 -2.04 4.24 1.86
C ALA A 188 -0.98 5.00 2.67
N TYR A 189 -1.24 6.28 2.93
CA TYR A 189 -0.40 7.12 3.78
C TYR A 189 -1.19 7.48 5.04
N TYR A 190 -0.64 7.15 6.20
CA TYR A 190 -1.20 7.53 7.49
C TYR A 190 -0.38 8.70 8.04
N PRO A 191 -0.96 9.91 8.17
CA PRO A 191 -0.29 11.01 8.85
C PRO A 191 -0.08 10.66 10.33
N GLN A 192 0.71 11.47 11.05
CA GLN A 192 0.83 11.34 12.50
C GLN A 192 -0.56 11.38 13.16
N GLY A 193 -0.86 10.41 14.02
CA GLY A 193 -2.18 10.23 14.63
C GLY A 193 -3.25 9.62 13.70
N GLY A 194 -2.89 9.29 12.46
CA GLY A 194 -3.74 8.56 11.52
C GLY A 194 -4.01 7.13 11.98
N PHE A 195 -5.18 6.60 11.64
CA PHE A 195 -5.59 5.25 12.03
C PHE A 195 -6.65 4.68 11.08
N TYR A 196 -6.89 3.38 11.19
CA TYR A 196 -8.06 2.72 10.66
C TYR A 196 -8.60 1.75 11.72
N ARG A 197 -9.83 2.00 12.19
CA ARG A 197 -10.52 1.14 13.17
C ARG A 197 -10.74 -0.28 12.66
N ARG A 198 -11.14 -1.17 13.57
CA ARG A 198 -11.43 -2.57 13.27
C ARG A 198 -12.41 -2.70 12.11
N HIS A 199 -11.99 -3.38 11.05
CA HIS A 199 -12.80 -3.62 9.86
C HIS A 199 -12.45 -4.97 9.22
N ARG A 200 -13.31 -5.41 8.29
CA ARG A 200 -13.08 -6.54 7.40
C ARG A 200 -13.05 -5.99 5.97
N ASP A 201 -12.07 -6.37 5.18
CA ASP A 201 -11.95 -5.86 3.80
C ASP A 201 -13.04 -6.40 2.88
N ALA A 202 -13.50 -7.63 3.13
CA ALA A 202 -14.62 -8.26 2.44
C ALA A 202 -15.91 -8.10 3.27
N ILE A 203 -16.72 -7.09 2.94
CA ILE A 203 -17.95 -6.78 3.67
C ILE A 203 -19.14 -7.50 2.99
N PRO A 204 -19.87 -8.38 3.71
CA PRO A 204 -21.06 -9.03 3.17
C PRO A 204 -22.10 -8.03 2.67
N GLY A 205 -22.73 -8.33 1.54
CA GLY A 205 -23.74 -7.44 0.93
C GLY A 205 -23.15 -6.19 0.24
N SER A 206 -21.83 -6.16 0.02
CA SER A 206 -21.16 -5.12 -0.78
C SER A 206 -20.33 -5.75 -1.89
N ALA A 207 -19.92 -4.96 -2.89
CA ALA A 207 -19.03 -5.41 -3.95
C ALA A 207 -17.68 -5.94 -3.43
N SER A 208 -17.20 -5.43 -2.29
CA SER A 208 -15.97 -5.90 -1.64
C SER A 208 -16.01 -7.36 -1.17
N VAL A 209 -17.18 -8.00 -1.11
CA VAL A 209 -17.31 -9.42 -0.70
C VAL A 209 -16.48 -10.37 -1.57
N LEU A 210 -16.14 -9.95 -2.78
CA LEU A 210 -15.31 -10.72 -3.73
C LEU A 210 -13.81 -10.67 -3.40
N ARG A 211 -13.37 -9.81 -2.48
CA ARG A 211 -11.97 -9.78 -2.03
C ARG A 211 -11.67 -11.09 -1.30
N CYS A 212 -10.89 -11.96 -1.93
CA CYS A 212 -10.49 -13.26 -1.38
C CYS A 212 -9.25 -13.14 -0.49
N PHE A 213 -8.33 -12.25 -0.87
CA PHE A 213 -7.09 -11.98 -0.14
C PHE A 213 -6.91 -10.48 0.07
N SER A 214 -6.34 -10.13 1.22
CA SER A 214 -5.80 -8.79 1.48
C SER A 214 -4.28 -8.85 1.50
N LEU A 215 -3.67 -7.79 0.98
CA LEU A 215 -2.22 -7.65 0.89
C LEU A 215 -1.79 -6.33 1.53
N LEU A 216 -0.82 -6.38 2.44
CA LEU A 216 -0.18 -5.20 2.99
C LEU A 216 1.33 -5.30 2.80
N LEU A 217 1.90 -4.34 2.06
CA LEU A 217 3.34 -4.20 1.89
C LEU A 217 3.81 -2.93 2.61
N TYR A 218 4.63 -3.09 3.65
CA TYR A 218 5.18 -1.95 4.38
C TYR A 218 6.39 -1.36 3.67
N LEU A 219 6.42 -0.03 3.58
CA LEU A 219 7.50 0.74 2.95
C LEU A 219 8.18 1.70 3.94
N ASN A 220 7.90 1.55 5.23
CA ASN A 220 8.51 2.39 6.28
C ASN A 220 9.97 1.99 6.47
N ASP A 221 10.85 2.98 6.54
CA ASP A 221 12.27 2.77 6.80
C ASP A 221 12.57 3.20 8.23
N GLY A 222 13.45 2.49 8.92
CA GLY A 222 13.84 2.77 10.30
C GLY A 222 12.69 2.71 11.32
N TRP A 223 11.60 2.00 11.03
CA TRP A 223 10.46 1.89 11.94
C TRP A 223 10.84 1.13 13.21
N THR A 224 10.38 1.62 14.36
CA THR A 224 10.54 1.00 15.68
C THR A 224 9.20 0.82 16.37
N GLU A 225 9.13 -0.04 17.38
CA GLU A 225 7.86 -0.27 18.10
C GLU A 225 7.30 1.00 18.78
N GLU A 226 8.19 1.94 19.14
CA GLU A 226 7.86 3.21 19.77
C GLU A 226 7.10 4.16 18.83
N ASP A 227 7.30 4.02 17.51
CA ASP A 227 6.59 4.81 16.49
C ASP A 227 5.09 4.46 16.41
N GLY A 228 4.68 3.31 16.97
CA GLY A 228 3.34 2.78 16.80
C GLY A 228 3.05 2.44 15.33
N GLY A 229 1.83 2.57 14.85
CA GLY A 229 1.48 2.27 13.45
C GLY A 229 1.25 0.80 13.16
N GLN A 230 1.30 -0.07 14.18
CA GLN A 230 1.17 -1.52 13.99
C GLN A 230 -0.19 -1.91 13.44
N LEU A 231 -0.20 -2.95 12.61
CA LEU A 231 -1.42 -3.69 12.30
C LEU A 231 -1.76 -4.62 13.47
N ARG A 232 -3.01 -4.58 13.92
CA ARG A 232 -3.60 -5.54 14.84
C ARG A 232 -4.58 -6.41 14.07
N MET A 233 -4.28 -7.70 14.00
CA MET A 233 -5.19 -8.71 13.46
C MET A 233 -6.03 -9.32 14.58
N HIS A 234 -7.32 -9.45 14.32
CA HIS A 234 -8.26 -10.16 15.17
C HIS A 234 -8.69 -11.43 14.43
N MET A 235 -8.30 -12.57 15.00
CA MET A 235 -8.53 -13.92 14.49
C MET A 235 -9.62 -14.58 15.32
#